data_AF-A0A955F780-F1
#
_entry.id   AF-A0A955F780-F1
#
_cell.length_a   1.000
_cell.length_b   1.000
_cell.length_c   1.000
_cell.angle_alpha   90.00
_cell.angle_beta   90.00
_cell.angle_gamma   90.00
#
_symmetry.space_group_name_H-M   'P 1'
#
loop_
_entity.id
_entity.type
_entity.pdbx_description
1 polymer ?
#
loop_
_entity_poly.entity_id
_entity_poly.type
_entity_poly.pdbx_seq_one_letter_code
_entity_poly.pdbx_strand_id
1 'polypeptide(L)'
;SGAWRHEYANPFVTASTIQALHFAKEAGIRVSAGRLKTGAKSLSDSRGDNGAFAYATGRSAGNVAPEASAGRSPLCELALLLEGQSTPERLEQAIETSFKHHELLEAVRRYDDHSDRYGNGGFFFWYDLEGRAAAIEASPSPKKSAWQQQLRDIVFQIRQADGGFLDSHELGKSYGTAMGLHVLEAVTGPRP
;
A
#
# COMPACT_ATOMS: atom_id res chain seq x y z
N SER A 1 6.33 11.76 19.28
CA SER A 1 5.94 11.46 17.89
C SER A 1 4.85 10.39 17.91
N GLY A 2 4.03 10.29 16.85
CA GLY A 2 2.97 9.29 16.73
C GLY A 2 3.30 8.09 15.84
N ALA A 3 4.46 8.13 15.16
CA ALA A 3 4.84 7.11 14.20
C ALA A 3 5.17 5.76 14.85
N TRP A 4 4.82 4.68 14.15
CA TRP A 4 5.32 3.33 14.42
C TRP A 4 6.55 3.02 13.56
N ARG A 5 7.32 2.02 14.00
CA ARG A 5 8.60 1.62 13.40
C ARG A 5 8.84 0.13 13.58
N HIS A 6 9.49 -0.50 12.60
CA HIS A 6 10.21 -1.77 12.82
C HIS A 6 11.68 -1.45 13.19
N GLU A 7 12.37 -0.65 12.37
CA GLU A 7 13.74 -0.15 12.60
C GLU A 7 13.77 1.37 12.76
N TYR A 8 13.18 2.09 11.80
CA TYR A 8 13.00 3.53 11.83
C TYR A 8 11.54 3.88 11.51
N ALA A 9 11.18 5.12 11.85
CA ALA A 9 9.80 5.57 11.72
C ALA A 9 9.48 5.89 10.26
N ASN A 10 8.56 5.13 9.67
CA ASN A 10 8.14 5.27 8.28
C ASN A 10 6.59 5.30 8.19
N PRO A 11 6.02 5.95 7.17
CA PRO A 11 4.58 6.14 7.08
C PRO A 11 3.83 4.85 6.76
N PHE A 12 4.41 3.94 5.99
CA PHE A 12 3.73 2.70 5.61
C PHE A 12 3.59 1.70 6.77
N VAL A 13 4.54 1.64 7.71
CA VAL A 13 4.38 0.89 8.97
C VAL A 13 3.32 1.54 9.85
N THR A 14 3.30 2.87 9.89
CA THR A 14 2.26 3.62 10.61
C THR A 14 0.89 3.31 10.02
N ALA A 15 0.76 3.31 8.69
CA ALA A 15 -0.46 2.96 7.97
C ALA A 15 -0.89 1.51 8.22
N SER A 16 0.01 0.53 8.08
CA SER A 16 -0.25 -0.88 8.38
C SER A 16 -0.69 -1.08 9.83
N THR A 17 -0.08 -0.37 10.77
CA THR A 17 -0.46 -0.45 12.19
C THR A 17 -1.87 0.12 12.42
N ILE A 18 -2.20 1.25 11.79
CA ILE A 18 -3.55 1.84 11.87
C ILE A 18 -4.59 0.86 11.32
N GLN A 19 -4.35 0.27 10.14
CA GLN A 19 -5.27 -0.70 9.54
C GLN A 19 -5.44 -1.95 10.40
N ALA A 20 -4.36 -2.53 10.91
CA ALA A 20 -4.42 -3.69 11.80
C ALA A 20 -5.20 -3.38 13.10
N LEU A 21 -5.02 -2.18 13.66
CA LEU A 21 -5.77 -1.73 14.83
C LEU A 21 -7.25 -1.45 14.50
N HIS A 22 -7.57 -1.01 13.29
CA HIS A 22 -8.96 -0.88 12.83
C HIS A 22 -9.63 -2.26 12.75
N PHE A 23 -8.97 -3.23 12.12
CA PHE A 23 -9.44 -4.61 12.06
C PHE A 23 -9.64 -5.22 13.46
N ALA A 24 -8.69 -5.00 14.39
CA ALA A 24 -8.84 -5.44 15.77
C ALA A 24 -10.07 -4.82 16.45
N LYS A 25 -10.34 -3.52 16.21
CA LYS A 25 -11.52 -2.83 16.73
C LYS A 25 -12.82 -3.40 16.16
N GLU A 26 -12.86 -3.72 14.86
CA GLU A 26 -14.00 -4.39 14.22
C GLU A 26 -14.24 -5.80 14.79
N ALA A 27 -13.17 -6.50 15.17
CA ALA A 27 -13.23 -7.77 15.89
C ALA A 27 -13.61 -7.64 17.38
N GLY A 28 -13.95 -6.44 17.87
CA GLY A 28 -14.36 -6.20 19.25
C GLY A 28 -13.21 -6.02 20.25
N ILE A 29 -11.97 -5.95 19.79
CA ILE A 29 -10.81 -5.70 20.65
C ILE A 29 -10.75 -4.21 20.99
N ARG A 30 -10.56 -3.90 22.28
CA ARG A 30 -10.43 -2.51 22.73
C ARG A 30 -9.13 -1.89 22.24
N VAL A 31 -9.25 -0.88 21.37
CA VAL A 31 -8.13 -0.09 20.86
C VAL A 31 -8.18 1.34 21.37
N SER A 32 -7.01 1.92 21.66
CA SER A 32 -6.90 3.31 22.12
C SER A 32 -7.10 4.30 20.96
N ALA A 33 -8.23 5.02 20.95
CA ALA A 33 -8.51 6.08 19.99
C ALA A 33 -7.45 7.20 20.02
N GLY A 34 -6.88 7.50 21.20
CA GLY A 34 -5.80 8.49 21.31
C GLY A 34 -4.53 8.07 20.56
N ARG A 35 -4.18 6.77 20.59
CA ARG A 35 -3.03 6.24 19.84
C ARG A 35 -3.27 6.29 18.34
N LEU A 36 -4.45 5.87 17.88
CA LEU A 36 -4.85 5.96 16.48
C LEU A 36 -4.78 7.40 15.96
N LYS A 37 -5.39 8.36 16.68
CA LYS A 37 -5.35 9.78 16.32
C LYS A 37 -3.93 10.34 16.21
N THR A 38 -3.05 9.97 17.14
CA THR A 38 -1.64 10.43 17.13
C THR A 38 -0.86 9.80 15.97
N GLY A 39 -1.12 8.53 15.68
CA GLY A 39 -0.60 7.81 14.53
C GLY A 39 -1.01 8.43 13.20
N ALA A 40 -2.32 8.63 13.02
CA ALA A 40 -2.89 9.25 11.83
C ALA A 40 -2.34 10.66 11.61
N LYS A 41 -2.18 11.46 12.68
CA LYS A 41 -1.52 12.76 12.59
C LYS A 41 -0.09 12.62 12.04
N SER A 42 0.70 11.70 12.59
CA SER A 42 2.09 11.49 12.14
C SER A 42 2.17 11.04 10.68
N LEU A 43 1.19 10.25 10.23
CA LEU A 43 1.06 9.81 8.85
C LEU A 43 0.67 10.98 7.93
N SER A 44 -0.31 11.79 8.34
CA SER A 44 -0.74 12.98 7.59
C SER A 44 0.38 14.01 7.48
N ASP A 45 1.19 14.19 8.53
CA ASP A 45 2.36 15.08 8.50
C ASP A 45 3.44 14.59 7.50
N SER A 46 3.36 13.33 7.06
CA SER A 46 4.28 12.73 6.07
C SER A 46 3.74 12.82 4.63
N ARG A 47 2.52 13.34 4.42
CA ARG A 47 1.89 13.54 3.11
C ARG A 47 2.21 14.93 2.56
N GLY A 48 2.69 14.99 1.32
CA GLY A 48 2.91 16.23 0.59
C GLY A 48 1.64 16.73 -0.11
N ASP A 49 1.66 17.97 -0.59
CA ASP A 49 0.51 18.61 -1.25
C ASP A 49 0.08 17.88 -2.54
N ASN A 50 1.01 17.16 -3.17
CA ASN A 50 0.76 16.33 -4.35
C ASN A 50 0.22 14.91 -4.01
N GLY A 51 -0.02 14.60 -2.73
CA GLY A 51 -0.48 13.29 -2.26
C GLY A 51 0.61 12.23 -2.12
N ALA A 52 1.87 12.56 -2.41
CA ALA A 52 2.99 11.65 -2.19
C ALA A 52 3.39 11.62 -0.71
N PHE A 53 3.80 10.46 -0.21
CA PHE A 53 4.27 10.28 1.16
C PHE A 53 5.79 10.21 1.19
N ALA A 54 6.42 10.92 2.11
CA ALA A 54 7.86 10.77 2.37
C ALA A 54 8.21 9.34 2.77
N TYR A 55 9.47 8.93 2.57
CA TYR A 55 9.90 7.58 2.98
C TYR A 55 10.06 7.45 4.50
N ALA A 56 10.52 8.51 5.17
CA ALA A 56 10.74 8.55 6.62
C ALA A 56 9.88 9.64 7.25
N THR A 57 9.30 9.35 8.41
CA THR A 57 8.52 10.33 9.19
C THR A 57 9.43 11.39 9.81
N GLY A 58 8.91 12.61 9.99
CA GLY A 58 9.66 13.71 10.61
C GLY A 58 10.58 14.48 9.66
N ARG A 59 10.67 14.09 8.38
CA ARG A 59 11.10 14.99 7.30
C ARG A 59 9.86 15.71 6.77
N SER A 60 10.00 16.98 6.43
CA SER A 60 8.98 17.68 5.64
C SER A 60 8.64 16.81 4.43
N ALA A 61 7.35 16.55 4.20
CA ALA A 61 6.90 15.76 3.07
C ALA A 61 7.37 16.33 1.72
N GLY A 62 7.76 17.62 1.69
CA GLY A 62 8.42 18.26 0.55
C GLY A 62 7.76 17.98 -0.80
N ASN A 63 8.51 18.16 -1.87
CA ASN A 63 8.11 17.71 -3.20
C ASN A 63 8.57 16.26 -3.43
N VAL A 64 8.11 15.31 -2.62
CA VAL A 64 8.34 13.88 -2.92
C VAL A 64 7.69 13.57 -4.26
N ALA A 65 8.47 13.00 -5.17
CA ALA A 65 7.97 12.59 -6.49
C ALA A 65 6.88 11.52 -6.30
N PRO A 66 5.70 11.65 -6.95
CA PRO A 66 4.67 10.61 -6.93
C PRO A 66 5.20 9.23 -7.31
N GLU A 67 6.16 9.17 -8.23
CA GLU A 67 6.87 7.95 -8.66
C GLU A 67 7.58 7.24 -7.51
N ALA A 68 8.16 7.99 -6.59
CA ALA A 68 8.87 7.46 -5.43
C ALA A 68 7.92 6.98 -4.32
N SER A 69 6.62 7.31 -4.41
CA SER A 69 5.59 7.00 -3.41
C SER A 69 4.49 6.07 -3.94
N ALA A 70 4.55 5.71 -5.22
CA ALA A 70 3.48 5.01 -5.92
C ALA A 70 3.05 3.71 -5.23
N GLY A 71 4.00 2.96 -4.67
CA GLY A 71 3.72 1.72 -3.93
C GLY A 71 3.02 1.95 -2.59
N ARG A 72 3.52 2.87 -1.77
CA ARG A 72 3.01 3.12 -0.41
C ARG A 72 1.79 4.02 -0.32
N SER A 73 1.56 4.91 -1.30
CA SER A 73 0.50 5.92 -1.23
C SER A 73 -0.90 5.33 -1.02
N PRO A 74 -1.35 4.27 -1.72
CA PRO A 74 -2.68 3.69 -1.51
C PRO A 74 -2.92 3.24 -0.06
N LEU A 75 -1.97 2.50 0.52
CA LEU A 75 -2.03 2.02 1.89
C LEU A 75 -2.09 3.18 2.90
N CYS A 76 -1.24 4.20 2.69
CA CYS A 76 -1.19 5.38 3.54
C CYS A 76 -2.48 6.20 3.47
N GLU A 77 -3.03 6.42 2.28
CA GLU A 77 -4.31 7.14 2.13
C GLU A 77 -5.48 6.38 2.73
N LEU A 78 -5.52 5.05 2.58
CA LEU A 78 -6.54 4.22 3.21
C LEU A 78 -6.51 4.37 4.74
N ALA A 79 -5.33 4.29 5.35
CA ALA A 79 -5.19 4.46 6.80
C ALA A 79 -5.66 5.86 7.27
N LEU A 80 -5.38 6.91 6.48
CA LEU A 80 -5.89 8.25 6.79
C LEU A 80 -7.41 8.35 6.59
N LEU A 81 -7.98 7.69 5.59
CA LEU A 81 -9.43 7.65 5.36
C LEU A 81 -10.16 6.99 6.54
N LEU A 82 -9.67 5.84 7.02
CA LEU A 82 -10.23 5.13 8.19
C LEU A 82 -10.26 6.01 9.45
N GLU A 83 -9.27 6.91 9.58
CA GLU A 83 -9.16 7.83 10.72
C GLU A 83 -9.78 9.21 10.45
N GLY A 84 -10.52 9.37 9.35
CA GLY A 84 -11.20 10.62 8.98
C GLY A 84 -10.26 11.78 8.63
N GLN A 85 -9.01 11.49 8.25
CA GLN A 85 -7.97 12.46 7.86
C GLN A 85 -7.68 12.47 6.35
N SER A 86 -8.50 11.76 5.57
CA SER A 86 -8.51 11.81 4.12
C SER A 86 -9.92 11.82 3.55
N THR A 87 -10.03 11.86 2.24
CA THR A 87 -11.29 11.84 1.50
C THR A 87 -11.28 10.72 0.45
N PRO A 88 -12.44 10.24 0.00
CA PRO A 88 -12.52 9.25 -1.08
C PRO A 88 -11.77 9.68 -2.35
N GLU A 89 -11.76 10.98 -2.68
CA GLU A 89 -11.09 11.52 -3.86
C GLU A 89 -9.56 11.41 -3.75
N ARG A 90 -9.01 11.63 -2.56
CA ARG A 90 -7.57 11.44 -2.31
C ARG A 90 -7.16 9.98 -2.38
N LEU A 91 -8.00 9.07 -1.87
CA LEU A 91 -7.78 7.63 -1.99
C LEU A 91 -7.81 7.21 -3.48
N GLU A 92 -8.80 7.68 -4.24
CA GLU A 92 -8.87 7.47 -5.69
C GLU A 92 -7.61 7.98 -6.40
N GLN A 93 -7.17 9.20 -6.11
CA GLN A 93 -5.94 9.75 -6.69
C GLN A 93 -4.70 8.90 -6.37
N ALA A 94 -4.58 8.38 -5.15
CA ALA A 94 -3.48 7.49 -4.77
C ALA A 94 -3.52 6.15 -5.53
N ILE A 95 -4.71 5.56 -5.69
CA ILE A 95 -4.90 4.35 -6.49
C ILE A 95 -4.49 4.59 -7.95
N GLU A 96 -5.00 5.65 -8.58
CA GLU A 96 -4.67 5.98 -9.97
C GLU A 96 -3.19 6.27 -10.17
N THR A 97 -2.57 7.00 -9.24
CA THR A 97 -1.12 7.27 -9.26
C THR A 97 -0.32 5.98 -9.15
N SER A 98 -0.76 5.03 -8.31
CA SER A 98 -0.08 3.74 -8.15
C SER A 98 -0.14 2.89 -9.41
N PHE A 99 -1.24 2.93 -10.17
CA PHE A 99 -1.34 2.26 -11.47
C PHE A 99 -0.49 2.97 -12.52
N LYS A 100 -0.56 4.30 -12.58
CA LYS A 100 0.22 5.12 -13.52
C LYS A 100 1.72 4.84 -13.46
N HIS A 101 2.24 4.55 -12.26
CA HIS A 101 3.65 4.31 -12.01
C HIS A 101 3.99 2.85 -11.72
N HIS A 102 3.07 1.91 -11.98
CA HIS A 102 3.27 0.49 -11.69
C HIS A 102 4.51 -0.11 -12.36
N GLU A 103 4.80 0.29 -13.60
CA GLU A 103 5.98 -0.18 -14.35
C GLU A 103 7.31 0.11 -13.62
N LEU A 104 7.37 1.16 -12.78
CA LEU A 104 8.55 1.44 -11.97
C LEU A 104 8.73 0.39 -10.86
N LEU A 105 7.63 -0.06 -10.26
CA LEU A 105 7.64 -1.11 -9.24
C LEU A 105 7.95 -2.48 -9.85
N GLU A 106 7.36 -2.79 -11.00
CA GLU A 106 7.62 -4.05 -11.72
C GLU A 106 9.08 -4.13 -12.19
N ALA A 107 9.66 -3.03 -12.68
CA ALA A 107 11.04 -2.98 -13.12
C ALA A 107 12.04 -3.34 -12.02
N VAL A 108 11.74 -3.02 -10.76
CA VAL A 108 12.61 -3.31 -9.62
C VAL A 108 12.24 -4.57 -8.84
N ARG A 109 11.11 -5.22 -9.15
CA ARG A 109 10.53 -6.33 -8.34
C ARG A 109 11.49 -7.45 -7.96
N ARG A 110 12.46 -7.75 -8.80
CA ARG A 110 13.42 -8.86 -8.60
C ARG A 110 14.73 -8.44 -7.94
N TYR A 111 14.84 -7.18 -7.52
CA TYR A 111 15.98 -6.65 -6.82
C TYR A 111 15.68 -6.53 -5.32
N ASP A 112 16.72 -6.74 -4.52
CA ASP A 112 16.60 -6.80 -3.05
C ASP A 112 17.10 -5.51 -2.40
N ASP A 113 17.40 -4.49 -3.21
CA ASP A 113 17.73 -3.14 -2.78
C ASP A 113 16.78 -2.11 -3.41
N HIS A 114 17.04 -0.83 -3.14
CA HIS A 114 16.40 0.26 -3.84
C HIS A 114 17.15 0.50 -5.15
N SER A 115 16.51 0.24 -6.29
CA SER A 115 17.25 -0.02 -7.54
C SER A 115 16.91 0.90 -8.71
N ASP A 116 16.05 1.90 -8.50
CA ASP A 116 15.74 2.93 -9.51
C ASP A 116 16.12 4.36 -9.05
N ARG A 117 15.97 5.33 -9.96
CA ARG A 117 16.26 6.74 -9.67
C ARG A 117 15.36 7.37 -8.61
N TYR A 118 14.24 6.72 -8.27
CA TYR A 118 13.26 7.18 -7.29
C TYR A 118 13.41 6.46 -5.95
N GLY A 119 14.30 5.48 -5.86
CA GLY A 119 14.47 4.63 -4.68
C GLY A 119 13.30 3.69 -4.46
N ASN A 120 12.72 3.11 -5.51
CA ASN A 120 11.77 2.01 -5.34
C ASN A 120 12.53 0.71 -5.03
N GLY A 121 12.02 -0.07 -4.07
CA GLY A 121 12.62 -1.34 -3.65
C GLY A 121 11.77 -2.54 -4.05
N GLY A 122 12.37 -3.54 -4.69
CA GLY A 122 11.66 -4.71 -5.22
C GLY A 122 11.01 -5.58 -4.15
N PHE A 123 11.65 -5.68 -2.98
CA PHE A 123 11.16 -6.42 -1.82
C PHE A 123 9.86 -5.86 -1.20
N PHE A 124 9.38 -4.69 -1.64
CA PHE A 124 8.06 -4.16 -1.29
C PHE A 124 6.97 -4.48 -2.31
N PHE A 125 7.29 -5.08 -3.47
CA PHE A 125 6.35 -5.19 -4.58
C PHE A 125 5.00 -5.81 -4.19
N TRP A 126 5.02 -6.95 -3.50
CA TRP A 126 3.79 -7.63 -3.08
C TRP A 126 3.09 -6.91 -1.93
N TYR A 127 3.84 -6.26 -1.04
CA TYR A 127 3.29 -5.40 0.00
C TYR A 127 2.55 -4.19 -0.57
N ASP A 128 3.11 -3.57 -1.63
CA ASP A 128 2.52 -2.44 -2.34
C ASP A 128 1.27 -2.85 -3.13
N LEU A 129 1.28 -4.03 -3.77
CA LEU A 129 0.11 -4.59 -4.44
C LEU A 129 -1.03 -4.86 -3.44
N GLU A 130 -0.70 -5.40 -2.27
CA GLU A 130 -1.72 -5.66 -1.25
C GLU A 130 -2.29 -4.36 -0.66
N GLY A 131 -1.44 -3.39 -0.37
CA GLY A 131 -1.90 -2.06 0.05
C GLY A 131 -2.80 -1.39 -0.99
N ARG A 132 -2.52 -1.60 -2.29
CA ARG A 132 -3.39 -1.16 -3.39
C ARG A 132 -4.70 -1.94 -3.44
N ALA A 133 -4.68 -3.26 -3.24
CA ALA A 133 -5.87 -4.09 -3.24
C ALA A 133 -6.85 -3.67 -2.13
N ALA A 134 -6.36 -3.51 -0.90
CA ALA A 134 -7.13 -3.03 0.23
C ALA A 134 -7.73 -1.62 -0.03
N ALA A 135 -6.94 -0.72 -0.63
CA ALA A 135 -7.41 0.62 -1.00
C ALA A 135 -8.55 0.56 -2.05
N ILE A 136 -8.42 -0.29 -3.07
CA ILE A 136 -9.46 -0.51 -4.08
C ILE A 136 -10.72 -1.10 -3.43
N GLU A 137 -10.57 -2.07 -2.53
CA GLU A 137 -11.69 -2.70 -1.83
C GLU A 137 -12.48 -1.68 -0.98
N ALA A 138 -11.78 -0.82 -0.24
CA ALA A 138 -12.41 0.20 0.58
C ALA A 138 -12.98 1.39 -0.21
N SER A 139 -12.61 1.55 -1.48
CA SER A 139 -13.02 2.71 -2.28
C SER A 139 -14.51 2.66 -2.66
N PRO A 140 -15.27 3.76 -2.47
CA PRO A 140 -16.63 3.87 -2.97
C PRO A 140 -16.71 4.29 -4.46
N SER A 141 -15.56 4.47 -5.12
CA SER A 141 -15.51 5.01 -6.50
C SER A 141 -16.22 4.09 -7.50
N PRO A 142 -16.97 4.65 -8.48
CA PRO A 142 -17.52 3.86 -9.58
C PRO A 142 -16.43 3.20 -10.45
N LYS A 143 -15.17 3.63 -10.35
CA LYS A 143 -14.02 3.02 -11.05
C LYS A 143 -13.54 1.72 -10.41
N LYS A 144 -14.04 1.34 -9.22
CA LYS A 144 -13.59 0.18 -8.43
C LYS A 144 -13.47 -1.09 -9.28
N SER A 145 -14.50 -1.46 -10.04
CA SER A 145 -14.48 -2.68 -10.86
C SER A 145 -13.41 -2.64 -11.97
N ALA A 146 -13.13 -1.47 -12.54
CA ALA A 146 -12.07 -1.31 -13.53
C ALA A 146 -10.68 -1.47 -12.89
N TRP A 147 -10.47 -0.92 -11.69
CA TRP A 147 -9.22 -1.11 -10.95
C TRP A 147 -9.02 -2.56 -10.49
N GLN A 148 -10.08 -3.22 -10.04
CA GLN A 148 -10.05 -4.65 -9.68
C GLN A 148 -9.63 -5.50 -10.89
N GLN A 149 -10.22 -5.25 -12.05
CA GLN A 149 -9.84 -5.89 -13.30
C GLN A 149 -8.36 -5.63 -13.64
N GLN A 150 -7.92 -4.38 -13.59
CA GLN A 150 -6.55 -4.01 -13.93
C GLN A 150 -5.53 -4.66 -12.97
N LEU A 151 -5.80 -4.66 -11.67
CA LEU A 151 -4.94 -5.30 -10.68
C LEU A 151 -4.90 -6.82 -10.85
N ARG A 152 -6.05 -7.44 -11.17
CA ARG A 152 -6.12 -8.87 -11.51
C ARG A 152 -5.26 -9.21 -12.73
N ASP A 153 -5.32 -8.40 -13.78
CA ASP A 153 -4.55 -8.62 -15.00
C ASP A 153 -3.03 -8.49 -14.74
N ILE A 154 -2.62 -7.50 -13.94
CA ILE A 154 -1.23 -7.35 -13.47
C ILE A 154 -0.76 -8.63 -12.75
N VAL A 155 -1.53 -9.13 -11.78
CA VAL A 155 -1.15 -10.34 -11.03
C VAL A 155 -1.07 -11.55 -11.97
N PHE A 156 -2.05 -11.75 -12.86
CA PHE A 156 -2.00 -12.87 -13.80
C PHE A 156 -0.83 -12.80 -14.77
N GLN A 157 -0.40 -11.61 -15.18
CA GLN A 157 0.73 -11.42 -16.09
C GLN A 157 2.05 -11.93 -15.52
N ILE A 158 2.24 -11.86 -14.19
CA ILE A 158 3.48 -12.27 -13.52
C ILE A 158 3.46 -13.71 -12.98
N ARG A 159 2.36 -14.44 -13.22
CA ARG A 159 2.18 -15.85 -12.85
C ARG A 159 3.23 -16.74 -13.53
N GLN A 160 3.81 -17.65 -12.78
CA GLN A 160 4.75 -18.65 -13.28
C GLN A 160 4.01 -19.82 -13.98
N ALA A 161 4.75 -20.64 -14.72
CA ALA A 161 4.18 -21.76 -15.49
C ALA A 161 3.41 -22.77 -14.63
N ASP A 162 3.79 -22.94 -13.36
CA ASP A 162 3.13 -23.84 -12.41
C ASP A 162 2.00 -23.16 -11.61
N GLY A 163 1.60 -21.95 -12.01
CA GLY A 163 0.52 -21.21 -11.39
C GLY A 163 0.92 -20.39 -10.16
N GLY A 164 2.13 -20.57 -9.64
CA GLY A 164 2.63 -19.82 -8.50
C GLY A 164 3.15 -18.42 -8.85
N PHE A 165 3.58 -17.69 -7.83
CA PHE A 165 4.17 -16.36 -7.96
C PHE A 165 5.51 -16.30 -7.22
N LEU A 166 6.45 -15.54 -7.77
CA LEU A 166 7.79 -15.39 -7.23
C LEU A 166 7.98 -13.96 -6.68
N ASP A 167 8.49 -13.87 -5.47
CA ASP A 167 8.96 -12.63 -4.84
C ASP A 167 10.46 -12.38 -5.18
N SER A 168 11.19 -11.67 -4.33
CA SER A 168 12.64 -11.53 -4.35
C SER A 168 13.34 -12.86 -4.05
N HIS A 169 14.67 -12.87 -4.18
CA HIS A 169 15.45 -14.07 -3.88
C HIS A 169 15.48 -14.41 -2.38
N GLU A 170 15.21 -13.44 -1.51
CA GLU A 170 15.13 -13.62 -0.05
C GLU A 170 13.81 -14.27 0.43
N LEU A 171 12.67 -13.83 -0.10
CA LEU A 171 11.34 -14.34 0.32
C LEU A 171 10.84 -15.50 -0.54
N GLY A 172 11.24 -15.51 -1.81
CA GLY A 172 11.02 -16.61 -2.73
C GLY A 172 9.54 -16.89 -3.05
N LYS A 173 9.27 -18.13 -3.44
CA LYS A 173 8.01 -18.52 -4.08
C LYS A 173 6.85 -18.69 -3.12
N SER A 174 7.08 -19.21 -1.92
CA SER A 174 6.01 -19.46 -0.95
C SER A 174 5.33 -18.17 -0.53
N TYR A 175 6.12 -17.14 -0.22
CA TYR A 175 5.61 -15.82 0.13
C TYR A 175 4.92 -15.16 -1.07
N GLY A 176 5.60 -15.08 -2.22
CA GLY A 176 5.02 -14.48 -3.43
C GLY A 176 3.70 -15.14 -3.82
N THR A 177 3.60 -16.47 -3.70
CA THR A 177 2.36 -17.20 -4.00
C THR A 177 1.25 -16.87 -3.03
N ALA A 178 1.54 -16.82 -1.72
CA ALA A 178 0.55 -16.41 -0.73
C ALA A 178 0.04 -14.99 -1.01
N MET A 179 0.93 -14.03 -1.21
CA MET A 179 0.55 -12.64 -1.49
C MET A 179 -0.24 -12.50 -2.79
N GLY A 180 0.14 -13.22 -3.86
CA GLY A 180 -0.62 -13.24 -5.11
C GLY A 180 -2.04 -13.74 -4.92
N LEU A 181 -2.25 -14.77 -4.09
CA LEU A 181 -3.60 -15.26 -3.76
C LEU A 181 -4.40 -14.25 -2.92
N HIS A 182 -3.77 -13.60 -1.94
CA HIS A 182 -4.41 -12.53 -1.15
C HIS A 182 -4.91 -11.37 -2.04
N VAL A 183 -4.04 -10.86 -2.92
CA VAL A 183 -4.40 -9.77 -3.84
C VAL A 183 -5.53 -10.22 -4.79
N LEU A 184 -5.47 -11.46 -5.30
CA LEU A 184 -6.52 -12.01 -6.16
C LEU A 184 -7.86 -12.15 -5.44
N GLU A 185 -7.87 -12.59 -4.19
CA GLU A 185 -9.08 -12.69 -3.37
C GLU A 185 -9.76 -11.32 -3.23
N ALA A 186 -9.00 -10.28 -2.89
CA ALA A 186 -9.52 -8.91 -2.74
C ALA A 186 -10.14 -8.33 -4.03
N VAL A 187 -9.64 -8.73 -5.21
CA VAL A 187 -10.11 -8.17 -6.50
C VAL A 187 -11.09 -9.06 -7.27
N THR A 188 -11.25 -10.32 -6.88
CA THR A 188 -12.22 -11.24 -7.52
C THR A 188 -13.55 -11.32 -6.79
N GLY A 189 -13.65 -10.75 -5.57
CA GLY A 189 -14.86 -10.73 -4.77
C GLY A 189 -15.18 -12.11 -4.15
N PRO A 190 -16.24 -12.21 -3.33
CA PRO A 190 -16.66 -13.51 -2.80
C PRO A 190 -16.95 -14.46 -3.95
N ARG A 191 -16.49 -15.71 -3.82
CA ARG A 191 -16.79 -16.78 -4.78
C ARG A 191 -18.32 -16.86 -4.99
N PRO A 192 -18.79 -17.04 -6.24
CA PRO A 192 -20.20 -17.27 -6.51
C PRO A 192 -20.74 -18.47 -5.71
#